data_AF-A0A9P0LXS2-F1
#
_entry.id   AF-A0A9P0LXS2-F1
#
_cell.length_a   1.000
_cell.length_b   1.000
_cell.length_c   1.000
_cell.angle_alpha   90.00
_cell.angle_beta   90.00
_cell.angle_gamma   90.00
#
_symmetry.space_group_name_H-M   'P 1'
#
loop_
_entity.id
_entity.type
_entity.pdbx_description
1 polymer ?
#
loop_
_entity_poly.entity_id
_entity_poly.type
_entity_poly.pdbx_seq_one_letter_code
_entity_poly.pdbx_strand_id
1 'polypeptide(L)'
;MSSDEEMPNQEESQNEDLQLAFVTMFEDYKIILDKKMTPPVKSAKDKALKEFTETYNRNTKQNLDAKQVLKKVNNMKRGVTAGTSQDVDITLTDEENQIPFCDDKELMAKLRKKLLLQQINSAAAQEKAAIAQEKAALAVERAAGAVEQFVEDYFARQQASF
;
A
#
# COMPACT_ATOMS: atom_id res chain seq x y z
N MET A 1 37.39 -5.90 -23.48
CA MET A 1 36.00 -5.39 -23.53
C MET A 1 35.61 -5.14 -22.09
N SER A 2 35.63 -3.87 -21.66
CA SER A 2 35.20 -3.50 -20.31
C SER A 2 33.69 -3.71 -20.22
N SER A 3 33.28 -4.50 -19.23
CA SER A 3 31.90 -4.57 -18.81
C SER A 3 31.57 -3.27 -18.09
N ASP A 4 30.94 -2.33 -18.79
CA ASP A 4 30.16 -1.26 -18.18
C ASP A 4 28.95 -1.91 -17.50
N GLU A 5 29.13 -2.34 -16.25
CA GLU A 5 28.01 -2.51 -15.33
C GLU A 5 27.59 -1.10 -14.90
N GLU A 6 26.60 -0.54 -15.60
CA GLU A 6 25.84 0.61 -15.14
C GLU A 6 25.26 0.28 -13.75
N MET A 7 25.96 0.72 -12.70
CA MET A 7 25.44 0.64 -11.35
C MET A 7 24.16 1.48 -11.28
N PRO A 8 23.04 0.93 -10.79
CA PRO A 8 21.80 1.68 -10.70
C PRO A 8 22.02 2.91 -9.82
N ASN A 9 21.76 4.08 -10.40
CA ASN A 9 21.89 5.36 -9.75
C ASN A 9 20.98 5.37 -8.50
N GLN A 10 21.56 5.38 -7.30
CA GLN A 10 20.82 5.19 -6.04
C GLN A 10 19.71 6.23 -5.82
N GLU A 11 19.84 7.41 -6.41
CA GLU A 11 18.84 8.49 -6.35
C GLU A 11 17.56 8.16 -7.15
N GLU A 12 17.67 7.41 -8.26
CA GLU A 12 16.50 6.99 -9.05
C GLU A 12 15.68 5.95 -8.30
N SER A 13 16.34 4.99 -7.65
CA SER A 13 15.65 3.98 -6.80
C SER A 13 14.92 4.62 -5.62
N GLN A 14 15.48 5.67 -5.01
CA GLN A 14 14.80 6.38 -3.92
C GLN A 14 13.57 7.14 -4.42
N ASN A 15 13.67 7.77 -5.60
CA ASN A 15 12.53 8.45 -6.21
C ASN A 15 11.40 7.48 -6.59
N GLU A 16 11.73 6.28 -7.07
CA GLU A 16 10.75 5.22 -7.33
C GLU A 16 10.00 4.80 -6.06
N ASP A 17 10.71 4.58 -4.95
CA ASP A 17 10.10 4.17 -3.68
C ASP A 17 9.21 5.28 -3.09
N LEU A 18 9.61 6.54 -3.23
CA LEU A 18 8.80 7.69 -2.84
C LEU A 18 7.53 7.81 -3.70
N GLN A 19 7.63 7.61 -5.01
CA GLN A 19 6.47 7.60 -5.90
C GLN A 19 5.54 6.41 -5.60
N LEU A 20 6.10 5.23 -5.30
CA LEU A 20 5.33 4.06 -4.90
C LEU A 20 4.53 4.35 -3.62
N ALA A 21 5.20 4.85 -2.58
CA ALA A 21 4.58 5.22 -1.31
C ALA A 21 3.48 6.27 -1.48
N PHE A 22 3.70 7.23 -2.38
CA PHE A 22 2.71 8.26 -2.70
C PHE A 22 1.46 7.65 -3.36
N VAL A 23 1.63 6.71 -4.29
CA VAL A 23 0.53 6.07 -5.03
C VAL A 23 -0.24 5.09 -4.15
N THR A 24 0.45 4.27 -3.34
CA THR A 24 -0.21 3.28 -2.48
C THR A 24 -1.10 3.93 -1.43
N MET A 25 -0.69 5.07 -0.88
CA MET A 25 -1.53 5.81 0.08
C MET A 25 -2.86 6.29 -0.53
N PHE A 26 -3.00 6.45 -1.85
CA PHE A 26 -4.29 6.86 -2.42
C PHE A 26 -5.39 5.80 -2.28
N GLU A 27 -5.06 4.54 -2.01
CA GLU A 27 -6.08 3.51 -1.75
C GLU A 27 -6.93 3.87 -0.52
N ASP A 28 -6.31 4.46 0.49
CA ASP A 28 -6.96 4.88 1.73
C ASP A 28 -7.61 6.28 1.60
N TYR A 29 -7.10 7.13 0.70
CA TYR A 29 -7.55 8.52 0.52
C TYR A 29 -8.23 8.77 -0.84
N LYS A 30 -9.02 7.81 -1.33
CA LYS A 30 -9.71 7.87 -2.65
C LYS A 30 -10.58 9.12 -2.85
N ILE A 31 -11.09 9.71 -1.77
CA ILE A 31 -11.92 10.93 -1.84
C ILE A 31 -11.17 12.12 -2.45
N ILE A 32 -9.84 12.18 -2.30
CA ILE A 32 -8.98 13.19 -2.95
C ILE A 32 -9.07 13.08 -4.48
N LEU A 33 -9.31 11.88 -4.99
CA LEU A 33 -9.43 11.62 -6.42
C LEU A 33 -10.80 11.96 -6.98
N ASP A 34 -11.85 12.08 -6.15
CA ASP A 34 -13.21 12.39 -6.61
C ASP A 34 -13.24 13.71 -7.40
N LYS A 35 -14.07 13.77 -8.45
CA LYS A 35 -14.28 14.99 -9.25
C LYS A 35 -15.38 15.88 -8.66
N LYS A 36 -16.26 15.33 -7.82
CA LYS A 36 -17.38 16.06 -7.22
C LYS A 36 -16.88 17.11 -6.23
N MET A 37 -17.43 18.31 -6.29
CA MET A 37 -17.10 19.43 -5.39
C MET A 37 -18.34 19.94 -4.66
N THR A 38 -19.20 19.02 -4.21
CA THR A 38 -20.30 19.38 -3.32
C THR A 38 -19.75 19.80 -1.95
N PRO A 39 -20.37 20.75 -1.22
CA PRO A 39 -19.86 21.25 0.06
C PRO A 39 -19.37 20.17 1.05
N PRO A 40 -20.11 19.06 1.30
CA PRO A 40 -19.64 18.00 2.21
C PRO A 40 -18.44 17.22 1.66
N VAL A 41 -18.32 17.09 0.33
CA VAL A 41 -17.20 16.41 -0.31
C VAL A 41 -15.97 17.31 -0.32
N LYS A 42 -16.14 18.63 -0.47
CA LYS A 42 -15.05 19.59 -0.37
C LYS A 42 -14.39 19.57 1.01
N SER A 43 -15.19 19.63 2.08
CA SER A 43 -14.65 19.57 3.45
C SER A 43 -13.97 18.23 3.75
N ALA A 44 -14.54 17.12 3.27
CA ALA A 44 -13.95 15.80 3.45
C ALA A 44 -12.65 15.62 2.64
N LYS A 45 -12.57 16.21 1.44
CA LYS A 45 -11.34 16.28 0.64
C LYS A 45 -10.25 17.08 1.32
N ASP A 46 -10.58 18.27 1.83
CA ASP A 46 -9.60 19.12 2.50
C ASP A 46 -9.04 18.44 3.75
N LYS A 47 -9.89 17.72 4.50
CA LYS A 47 -9.46 16.90 5.63
C LYS A 47 -8.57 15.73 5.19
N ALA A 48 -9.01 14.96 4.21
CA ALA A 48 -8.26 13.81 3.68
C ALA A 48 -6.91 14.25 3.10
N LEU A 49 -6.83 15.40 2.43
CA LEU A 49 -5.60 15.95 1.88
C LEU A 49 -4.59 16.31 2.98
N LYS A 50 -5.06 16.89 4.09
CA LYS A 50 -4.20 17.18 5.25
C LYS A 50 -3.66 15.89 5.88
N GLU A 51 -4.55 14.94 6.18
CA GLU A 51 -4.17 13.65 6.77
C GLU A 51 -3.20 12.87 5.86
N PHE A 52 -3.47 12.85 4.56
CA PHE A 52 -2.57 12.27 3.56
C PHE A 52 -1.19 12.94 3.60
N THR A 53 -1.14 14.28 3.59
CA THR A 53 0.12 15.03 3.54
C THR A 53 0.95 14.78 4.80
N GLU A 54 0.32 14.83 5.97
CA GLU A 54 0.98 14.55 7.26
C GLU A 54 1.51 13.11 7.33
N THR A 55 0.71 12.14 6.88
CA THR A 55 1.09 10.72 6.90
C THR A 55 2.22 10.43 5.92
N TYR A 56 2.15 10.99 4.71
CA TYR A 56 3.18 10.86 3.70
C TYR A 56 4.50 11.46 4.20
N ASN A 57 4.47 12.73 4.63
CA ASN A 57 5.66 13.41 5.17
C ASN A 57 6.31 12.67 6.35
N ARG A 58 5.49 12.10 7.25
CA ARG A 58 5.98 11.27 8.37
C ARG A 58 6.70 10.01 7.88
N ASN A 59 6.14 9.32 6.89
CA ASN A 59 6.65 8.03 6.43
C ASN A 59 7.86 8.18 5.49
N THR A 60 7.91 9.25 4.71
CA THR A 60 8.96 9.48 3.72
C THR A 60 9.97 10.55 4.13
N LYS A 61 9.81 11.16 5.31
CA LYS A 61 10.60 12.31 5.81
C LYS A 61 10.64 13.49 4.82
N GLN A 62 9.56 13.65 4.06
CA GLN A 62 9.39 14.75 3.13
C GLN A 62 8.71 15.92 3.83
N ASN A 63 8.82 17.11 3.25
CA ASN A 63 8.17 18.33 3.76
C ASN A 63 7.27 18.95 2.67
N LEU A 64 6.32 18.16 2.17
CA LEU A 64 5.37 18.64 1.18
C LEU A 64 4.22 19.42 1.85
N ASP A 65 3.76 20.49 1.21
CA ASP A 65 2.49 21.16 1.52
C ASP A 65 1.32 20.52 0.76
N ALA A 66 0.11 20.68 1.29
CA ALA A 66 -1.14 20.20 0.68
C ALA A 66 -1.31 20.68 -0.77
N LYS A 67 -0.84 21.91 -1.10
CA LYS A 67 -0.85 22.41 -2.48
C LYS A 67 0.08 21.62 -3.41
N GLN A 68 1.28 21.26 -2.93
CA GLN A 68 2.24 20.48 -3.70
C GLN A 68 1.73 19.06 -3.94
N VAL A 69 1.15 18.43 -2.91
CA VAL A 69 0.47 17.13 -3.03
C VAL A 69 -0.66 17.21 -4.06
N LEU A 70 -1.53 18.21 -3.98
CA LEU A 70 -2.65 18.37 -4.91
C LEU A 70 -2.17 18.61 -6.35
N LYS A 71 -1.09 19.38 -6.53
CA LYS A 71 -0.43 19.58 -7.83
C LYS A 71 0.06 18.24 -8.40
N LYS A 72 0.73 17.43 -7.57
CA LYS A 72 1.19 16.08 -7.95
C LYS A 72 0.01 15.16 -8.34
N VAL A 73 -1.10 15.20 -7.59
CA VAL A 73 -2.34 14.47 -7.95
C VAL A 73 -2.92 14.91 -9.28
N ASN A 74 -2.99 16.22 -9.52
CA ASN A 74 -3.54 16.75 -10.76
C ASN A 74 -2.66 16.40 -11.97
N ASN A 75 -1.33 16.41 -11.81
CA ASN A 75 -0.39 15.96 -12.83
C ASN A 75 -0.57 14.47 -13.16
N MET A 76 -0.71 13.61 -12.15
CA MET A 76 -1.03 12.18 -12.35
C MET A 76 -2.36 11.97 -13.08
N LYS A 77 -3.39 12.77 -12.78
CA LYS A 77 -4.69 12.73 -13.49
C LYS A 77 -4.58 13.15 -14.95
N ARG A 78 -3.72 14.14 -15.24
CA ARG A 78 -3.49 14.67 -16.60
C ARG A 78 -2.67 13.70 -17.46
N GLY A 79 -1.64 13.05 -16.91
CA GLY A 79 -0.82 12.06 -17.64
C GLY A 79 -1.61 10.83 -18.14
N VAL A 80 -2.74 10.49 -17.51
CA VAL A 80 -3.63 9.40 -17.94
C VAL A 80 -4.60 9.85 -19.05
N THR A 81 -4.78 11.16 -19.27
CA THR A 81 -5.76 11.72 -20.21
C THR A 81 -5.15 12.49 -21.38
N ALA A 82 -3.84 12.73 -21.39
CA ALA A 82 -3.15 13.49 -22.44
C ALA A 82 -2.80 12.62 -23.67
N GLY A 83 -3.82 12.29 -24.46
CA GLY A 83 -3.81 12.78 -25.83
C GLY A 83 -4.53 14.13 -25.78
N THR A 84 -3.96 15.19 -26.35
CA THR A 84 -4.52 16.57 -26.43
C THR A 84 -4.62 17.36 -25.11
N SER A 85 -3.61 18.21 -24.86
CA SER A 85 -3.69 19.68 -25.08
C SER A 85 -2.91 20.50 -24.06
N GLN A 86 -2.22 21.48 -24.62
CA GLN A 86 -1.30 22.46 -24.02
C GLN A 86 -1.91 23.37 -22.94
N ASP A 87 -0.97 24.05 -22.27
CA ASP A 87 -1.03 25.26 -21.46
C ASP A 87 -1.52 25.12 -20.01
N VAL A 88 -0.63 25.37 -19.06
CA VAL A 88 -0.62 26.61 -18.24
C VAL A 88 0.79 26.78 -17.64
N ASP A 89 1.39 27.93 -17.94
CA ASP A 89 2.57 28.52 -17.33
C ASP A 89 2.32 28.78 -15.83
N ILE A 90 3.11 28.19 -14.93
CA ILE A 90 3.09 28.54 -13.50
C ILE A 90 4.54 28.64 -13.01
N THR A 91 5.09 29.84 -13.11
CA THR A 91 6.26 30.28 -12.35
C THR A 91 5.94 30.27 -10.86
N LEU A 92 6.56 29.35 -10.12
CA LEU A 92 6.76 29.42 -8.67
C LEU A 92 8.10 28.73 -8.38
N THR A 93 9.11 29.58 -8.23
CA THR A 93 10.44 29.31 -7.71
C THR A 93 10.33 28.68 -6.33
N ASP A 94 10.81 27.44 -6.18
CA ASP A 94 11.32 26.84 -4.94
C ASP A 94 11.97 25.50 -5.37
N GLU A 95 13.27 25.58 -5.70
CA GLU A 95 14.05 24.52 -6.34
C GLU A 95 14.44 23.34 -5.42
N GLU A 96 14.04 23.30 -4.14
CA GLU A 96 14.63 22.33 -3.18
C GLU A 96 13.74 21.16 -2.73
N ASN A 97 12.53 20.96 -3.27
CA ASN A 97 11.68 19.81 -2.89
C ASN A 97 10.89 19.21 -4.06
N GLN A 98 11.48 19.18 -5.25
CA GLN A 98 10.92 18.44 -6.38
C GLN A 98 11.38 17.00 -6.30
N ILE A 99 10.53 16.10 -5.81
CA ILE A 99 10.61 14.69 -6.24
C ILE A 99 10.38 14.72 -7.76
N PRO A 100 11.39 14.41 -8.60
CA PRO A 100 11.22 14.44 -10.05
C PRO A 100 10.03 13.56 -10.41
N PHE A 101 9.06 14.18 -11.06
CA PHE A 101 7.91 13.50 -11.61
C PHE A 101 8.38 12.82 -12.89
N CYS A 102 8.34 11.49 -12.92
CA CYS A 102 8.63 10.76 -14.13
C CYS A 102 7.28 10.47 -14.82
N ASP A 103 7.02 11.17 -15.93
CA ASP A 103 5.97 10.82 -16.90
C ASP A 103 6.27 9.51 -17.65
N ASP A 104 7.32 8.80 -17.23
CA ASP A 104 7.79 7.60 -17.87
C ASP A 104 6.80 6.46 -17.63
N LYS A 105 6.05 6.12 -18.68
CA LYS A 105 5.07 5.02 -18.68
C LYS A 105 5.73 3.72 -18.26
N GLU A 106 7.02 3.55 -18.54
CA GLU A 106 7.79 2.39 -18.14
C GLU A 106 8.00 2.35 -16.63
N LEU A 107 8.30 3.49 -16.00
CA LEU A 107 8.42 3.61 -14.55
C LEU A 107 7.08 3.32 -13.86
N MET A 108 5.98 3.87 -14.37
CA MET A 108 4.64 3.59 -13.83
C MET A 108 4.26 2.11 -13.99
N ALA A 109 4.68 1.46 -15.07
CA ALA A 109 4.50 0.02 -15.25
C ALA A 109 5.36 -0.79 -14.26
N LYS A 110 6.61 -0.40 -14.03
CA LYS A 110 7.50 -1.00 -13.01
C LYS A 110 6.92 -0.84 -11.61
N LEU A 111 6.43 0.35 -11.27
CA LEU A 111 5.77 0.64 -9.99
C LEU A 111 4.48 -0.16 -9.81
N ARG A 112 3.63 -0.26 -10.84
CA ARG A 112 2.44 -1.13 -10.81
C ARG A 112 2.82 -2.60 -10.61
N LYS A 113 3.85 -3.08 -11.30
CA LYS A 113 4.35 -4.45 -11.14
C LYS A 113 4.88 -4.69 -9.73
N LYS A 114 5.63 -3.74 -9.18
CA LYS A 114 6.18 -3.79 -7.80
C LYS A 114 5.05 -3.79 -6.76
N LEU A 115 4.03 -2.95 -6.96
CA LEU A 115 2.82 -2.92 -6.13
C LEU A 115 2.07 -4.25 -6.17
N LEU A 116 1.83 -4.79 -7.36
CA LEU A 116 1.14 -6.06 -7.54
C LEU A 116 1.90 -7.20 -6.82
N LEU A 117 3.23 -7.20 -6.94
CA LEU A 117 4.08 -8.19 -6.27
C LEU A 117 4.02 -8.06 -4.74
N GLN A 118 4.00 -6.83 -4.22
CA GLN A 118 3.83 -6.57 -2.78
C GLN A 118 2.47 -7.07 -2.28
N GLN A 119 1.40 -6.81 -3.03
CA GLN A 119 0.07 -7.33 -2.71
C GLN A 119 0.05 -8.86 -2.68
N ILE A 120 0.61 -9.52 -3.70
CA ILE A 120 0.72 -11.00 -3.77
C ILE A 120 1.48 -11.55 -2.55
N ASN A 121 2.62 -10.96 -2.20
CA ASN A 121 3.41 -11.41 -1.06
C ASN A 121 2.66 -11.23 0.28
N SER A 122 1.93 -10.12 0.43
CA SER A 122 1.10 -9.89 1.62
C SER A 122 -0.05 -10.90 1.73
N ALA A 123 -0.73 -11.21 0.62
CA ALA A 123 -1.78 -12.22 0.56
C ALA A 123 -1.23 -13.62 0.88
N ALA A 124 -0.06 -13.98 0.33
CA ALA A 124 0.59 -15.26 0.63
C ALA A 124 0.99 -15.37 2.11
N ALA A 125 1.39 -14.27 2.74
CA ALA A 125 1.67 -14.25 4.18
C ALA A 125 0.41 -14.44 5.03
N GLN A 126 -0.71 -13.81 4.64
CA GLN A 126 -2.01 -14.00 5.28
C GLN A 126 -2.51 -15.44 5.14
N GLU A 127 -2.38 -16.05 3.96
CA GLU A 127 -2.76 -17.44 3.71
C GLU A 127 -1.95 -18.41 4.58
N LYS A 128 -0.63 -18.21 4.67
CA LYS A 128 0.23 -19.02 5.57
C LYS A 128 -0.20 -18.89 7.04
N ALA A 129 -0.56 -17.69 7.49
CA ALA A 129 -1.05 -17.46 8.84
C ALA A 129 -2.40 -18.15 9.09
N ALA A 130 -3.32 -18.11 8.13
CA ALA A 130 -4.62 -18.78 8.22
C ALA A 130 -4.46 -20.30 8.30
N ILE A 131 -3.61 -20.90 7.46
CA ILE A 131 -3.30 -22.35 7.52
C ILE A 131 -2.68 -22.72 8.88
N ALA A 132 -1.81 -21.88 9.43
CA ALA A 132 -1.22 -22.13 10.74
C ALA A 132 -2.28 -22.09 11.87
N GLN A 133 -3.23 -21.15 11.82
CA GLN A 133 -4.35 -21.07 12.76
C GLN A 133 -5.28 -22.28 12.64
N GLU A 134 -5.61 -22.70 11.41
CA GLU A 134 -6.45 -23.88 11.18
C GLU A 134 -5.79 -25.16 11.72
N LYS A 135 -4.49 -25.34 11.48
CA LYS A 135 -3.73 -26.46 12.05
C LYS A 135 -3.72 -26.44 13.58
N ALA A 136 -3.59 -25.26 14.18
CA ALA A 136 -3.64 -25.12 15.64
C ALA A 136 -5.04 -25.48 16.18
N ALA A 137 -6.11 -25.02 15.53
CA ALA A 137 -7.48 -25.34 15.90
C ALA A 137 -7.76 -26.86 15.81
N LEU A 138 -7.36 -27.51 14.72
CA LEU A 138 -7.49 -28.97 14.55
C LEU A 138 -6.69 -29.77 15.59
N ALA A 139 -5.52 -29.27 16.01
CA ALA A 139 -4.74 -29.91 17.05
C ALA A 139 -5.45 -29.84 18.42
N VAL A 140 -6.08 -28.71 18.73
CA VAL A 140 -6.89 -28.54 19.95
C VAL A 140 -8.12 -29.44 19.92
N GLU A 141 -8.82 -29.52 18.79
CA GLU A 141 -9.99 -30.40 18.63
C GLU A 141 -9.61 -31.89 18.80
N ARG A 142 -8.51 -32.32 18.19
CA ARG A 142 -7.99 -33.69 18.39
C ARG A 142 -7.60 -33.97 19.83
N ALA A 143 -6.97 -33.00 20.51
CA ALA A 143 -6.62 -33.14 21.91
C ALA A 143 -7.87 -33.23 22.80
N ALA A 144 -8.89 -32.41 22.52
CA ALA A 144 -10.16 -32.44 23.25
C ALA A 144 -10.88 -33.80 23.07
N GLY A 145 -10.99 -34.29 21.83
CA GLY A 145 -11.59 -35.60 21.55
C GLY A 145 -10.83 -36.77 22.19
N ALA A 146 -9.49 -36.70 22.25
CA ALA A 146 -8.68 -37.72 22.92
C ALA A 146 -8.90 -37.71 24.45
N VAL A 147 -9.10 -36.53 25.05
CA VAL A 147 -9.45 -36.41 26.48
C VAL A 147 -10.84 -36.97 26.74
N GLU A 148 -11.81 -36.68 25.88
CA GLU A 148 -13.19 -37.19 26.01
C GLU A 148 -13.22 -38.72 25.94
N GLN A 149 -12.54 -39.32 24.95
CA GLN A 149 -12.38 -40.77 24.87
C GLN A 149 -11.69 -41.36 26.10
N PHE A 150 -10.64 -40.73 26.61
CA PHE A 150 -9.97 -41.20 27.83
C PHE A 150 -10.90 -41.20 29.05
N VAL A 151 -11.71 -40.15 29.18
CA VAL A 151 -12.69 -40.04 30.27
C VAL A 151 -13.77 -41.12 30.14
N GLU A 152 -14.31 -41.34 28.95
CA GLU A 152 -15.29 -42.42 28.69
C GLU A 152 -14.71 -43.80 29.01
N ASP A 153 -13.50 -44.11 28.53
CA ASP A 153 -12.82 -45.38 28.79
C ASP A 153 -12.56 -45.59 30.30
N TYR A 154 -12.17 -44.54 31.01
CA TYR A 154 -11.93 -44.59 32.45
C TYR A 154 -13.21 -44.95 33.22
N PHE A 155 -14.33 -44.29 32.89
CA PHE A 155 -15.62 -44.57 33.53
C PHE A 155 -16.18 -45.94 33.15
N ALA A 156 -16.04 -46.37 31.91
CA ALA A 156 -16.46 -47.70 31.47
C ALA A 156 -15.73 -48.82 32.25
N ARG A 157 -14.42 -48.67 32.50
CA ARG A 157 -13.63 -49.63 33.29
C ARG A 157 -14.01 -49.65 34.77
N GLN A 158 -14.37 -48.51 35.35
CA GLN A 158 -14.83 -48.44 36.74
C GLN A 158 -16.18 -49.16 36.93
N GLN A 159 -17.11 -49.05 35.97
CA GLN A 159 -18.40 -49.75 36.03
C GLN A 159 -18.29 -51.26 35.81
N ALA A 160 -17.30 -51.73 35.04
CA ALA A 160 -17.08 -53.16 34.80
C ALA A 160 -16.40 -53.91 35.97
N SER A 161 -15.93 -53.20 37.00
CA SER A 161 -15.25 -53.75 38.18
C SER A 161 -16.16 -53.98 39.41
N PHE A 162 -17.47 -53.76 39.28
CA PHE A 162 -18.50 -54.05 40.28
C PHE A 162 -19.38 -55.21 39.83
#